data_AF-A0A0S8GTD1-F1
#
_entry.id   AF-A0A0S8GTD1-F1
#
_cell.length_a   1.000
_cell.length_b   1.000
_cell.length_c   1.000
_cell.angle_alpha   90.00
_cell.angle_beta   90.00
_cell.angle_gamma   90.00
#
_symmetry.space_group_name_H-M   'P 1'
#
loop_
_entity.id
_entity.type
_entity.pdbx_description
1 polymer ?
#
loop_
_entity_poly.entity_id
_entity_poly.type
_entity_poly.pdbx_seq_one_letter_code
_entity_poly.pdbx_strand_id
1 'polypeptide(L)'
;MVFLTIFTVAAFNDSPARPTDIEGIWQGTLKVSGIELRIVFNISLRPDGVYTATMDSPDQGAKGIPVDSVTYKDGKLRLEVKVVQGFYEGRLQADGDTIQGQWQQSGLNLPLELKRSDKPIPPPKRPQEPKKPYPYLEEEVVYENSKAKIKLAGTLTLPKQEGSFPAALLITGSGAQDRNETVMGHRPFLVLADYLTRRGIAVLRVDDRGVGGSTGDISKATSEDFAQDVLAGIEYLKSRKEINPGQIGLIGHSEGGIIAPMAAVKSSDVAFIVLMAGTGLTGEEILYLQAALIARAAGATEETIALNRKGQEQIFTIVKQESDDQIAEKKIEKKINELLAELPEEQKKAIETVLEAQKGQMKRVLSPWFRFFVTYDPKPALMKVKCPVLALNGQKDLQVPPQENLRAIEQALTAGGNKRFTIKELPDLNHLFQTARTGSPTEYSKIEETMSPTALKLIADWILKQTEKR
;
A
#
# COMPACT_ATOMS: atom_id res chain seq x y z
N MET A 1 -42.79 11.11 -74.86
CA MET A 1 -42.94 9.80 -74.18
C MET A 1 -41.63 9.04 -74.36
N VAL A 2 -41.26 8.22 -73.38
CA VAL A 2 -39.95 7.57 -73.14
C VAL A 2 -39.04 8.36 -72.17
N PHE A 3 -39.25 8.09 -70.88
CA PHE A 3 -38.27 8.28 -69.82
C PHE A 3 -37.22 7.17 -69.91
N LEU A 4 -35.93 7.51 -69.85
CA LEU A 4 -34.84 6.54 -69.68
C LEU A 4 -34.15 6.83 -68.35
N THR A 5 -34.41 5.95 -67.37
CA THR A 5 -33.86 6.01 -66.01
C THR A 5 -32.45 5.40 -66.01
N ILE A 6 -31.45 6.17 -65.55
CA ILE A 6 -30.08 5.71 -65.33
C ILE A 6 -30.01 5.08 -63.93
N PHE A 7 -29.63 3.81 -63.84
CA PHE A 7 -29.28 3.15 -62.58
C PHE A 7 -27.82 3.42 -62.24
N THR A 8 -27.57 4.02 -61.07
CA THR A 8 -26.27 4.12 -60.41
C THR A 8 -25.92 2.79 -59.74
N VAL A 9 -24.78 2.20 -60.11
CA VAL A 9 -24.18 1.06 -59.40
C VAL A 9 -23.48 1.59 -58.14
N ALA A 10 -23.91 1.14 -56.97
CA ALA A 10 -23.22 1.40 -55.71
C ALA A 10 -21.96 0.52 -55.64
N ALA A 11 -20.79 1.15 -55.48
CA ALA A 11 -19.55 0.47 -55.18
C ALA A 11 -19.57 0.00 -53.72
N PHE A 12 -19.43 -1.31 -53.49
CA PHE A 12 -19.12 -1.85 -52.17
C PHE A 12 -17.68 -1.48 -51.83
N ASN A 13 -17.53 -0.68 -50.77
CA ASN A 13 -16.24 -0.34 -50.19
C ASN A 13 -15.83 -1.51 -49.28
N ASP A 14 -15.05 -2.46 -49.79
CA ASP A 14 -14.41 -3.47 -48.95
C ASP A 14 -13.42 -2.77 -48.02
N SER A 15 -13.76 -2.70 -46.74
CA SER A 15 -12.79 -2.33 -45.71
C SER A 15 -11.75 -3.45 -45.61
N PRO A 16 -10.44 -3.15 -45.55
CA PRO A 16 -9.42 -4.19 -45.45
C PRO A 16 -9.69 -5.06 -44.21
N ALA A 17 -9.65 -6.38 -44.40
CA ALA A 17 -9.73 -7.33 -43.30
C ALA A 17 -8.67 -6.98 -42.26
N ARG A 18 -9.11 -6.74 -41.02
CA ARG A 18 -8.20 -6.40 -39.92
C ARG A 18 -7.28 -7.59 -39.63
N PRO A 19 -6.05 -7.32 -39.15
CA PRO A 19 -5.09 -8.38 -38.85
C PRO A 19 -5.70 -9.40 -37.88
N THR A 20 -5.59 -10.69 -38.19
CA THR A 20 -5.93 -11.78 -37.27
C THR A 20 -4.85 -12.03 -36.22
N ASP A 21 -3.81 -11.21 -36.21
CA ASP A 21 -2.74 -11.26 -35.22
C ASP A 21 -3.07 -10.47 -33.96
N ILE A 22 -2.27 -10.71 -32.93
CA ILE A 22 -2.41 -10.08 -31.61
C ILE A 22 -1.31 -9.06 -31.32
N GLU A 23 -0.49 -8.71 -32.31
CA GLU A 23 0.59 -7.73 -32.10
C GLU A 23 -0.02 -6.35 -31.82
N GLY A 24 0.53 -5.63 -30.83
CA GLY A 24 0.09 -4.29 -30.46
C GLY A 24 -0.20 -4.12 -28.98
N ILE A 25 -0.90 -3.03 -28.65
CA ILE A 25 -1.22 -2.65 -27.28
C ILE A 25 -2.65 -3.07 -26.96
N TRP A 26 -2.82 -3.84 -25.89
CA TRP A 26 -4.10 -4.35 -25.41
C TRP A 26 -4.40 -3.83 -24.02
N GLN A 27 -5.60 -3.30 -23.81
CA GLN A 27 -5.94 -2.53 -22.62
C GLN A 27 -7.25 -3.03 -22.02
N GLY A 28 -7.27 -3.25 -20.71
CA GLY A 28 -8.48 -3.60 -19.98
C GLY A 28 -8.50 -3.01 -18.59
N THR A 29 -9.65 -3.10 -17.93
CA THR A 29 -9.81 -2.71 -16.53
C THR A 29 -10.16 -3.93 -15.71
N LEU A 30 -9.22 -4.35 -14.86
CA LEU A 30 -9.44 -5.38 -13.87
C LEU A 30 -10.17 -4.79 -12.67
N LYS A 31 -11.25 -5.44 -12.23
CA LYS A 31 -12.01 -5.04 -11.04
C LYS A 31 -11.75 -6.03 -9.92
N VAL A 32 -11.15 -5.57 -8.83
CA VAL A 32 -10.81 -6.38 -7.65
C VAL A 32 -11.36 -5.71 -6.41
N SER A 33 -12.39 -6.31 -5.78
CA SER A 33 -12.94 -5.81 -4.51
C SER A 33 -13.26 -4.30 -4.51
N GLY A 34 -13.82 -3.79 -5.60
CA GLY A 34 -14.16 -2.37 -5.79
C GLY A 34 -13.01 -1.48 -6.27
N ILE A 35 -11.78 -1.97 -6.30
CA ILE A 35 -10.62 -1.30 -6.92
C ILE A 35 -10.64 -1.56 -8.42
N GLU A 36 -10.43 -0.51 -9.22
CA GLU A 36 -10.29 -0.60 -10.67
C GLU A 36 -8.83 -0.38 -11.05
N LEU A 37 -8.23 -1.36 -11.71
CA LEU A 37 -6.85 -1.35 -12.15
C LEU A 37 -6.80 -1.47 -13.67
N ARG A 38 -6.23 -0.48 -14.34
CA ARG A 38 -5.95 -0.55 -15.78
C ARG A 38 -4.77 -1.49 -15.97
N ILE A 39 -4.95 -2.48 -16.83
CA ILE A 39 -3.93 -3.45 -17.23
C ILE A 39 -3.64 -3.22 -18.72
N VAL A 40 -2.36 -3.12 -19.06
CA VAL A 40 -1.90 -2.96 -20.43
C VAL A 40 -0.96 -4.09 -20.77
N PHE A 41 -1.22 -4.82 -21.86
CA PHE A 41 -0.26 -5.74 -22.45
C PHE A 41 0.31 -5.14 -23.73
N ASN A 42 1.63 -5.06 -23.81
CA ASN A 42 2.34 -4.68 -25.02
C ASN A 42 2.87 -5.95 -25.66
N ILE A 43 2.27 -6.41 -26.75
CA ILE A 43 2.60 -7.67 -27.43
C ILE A 43 3.37 -7.34 -28.71
N SER A 44 4.48 -8.03 -28.93
CA SER A 44 5.32 -7.89 -30.13
C SER A 44 5.61 -9.24 -30.74
N LEU A 45 5.57 -9.32 -32.07
CA LEU A 45 5.94 -10.52 -32.82
C LEU A 45 7.41 -10.42 -33.23
N ARG A 46 8.22 -11.38 -32.79
CA ARG A 46 9.63 -11.43 -33.22
C ARG A 46 9.76 -11.99 -34.64
N PRO A 47 10.88 -11.73 -35.34
CA PRO A 47 11.13 -12.26 -36.69
C PRO A 47 11.11 -13.79 -36.80
N ASP A 48 11.36 -14.50 -35.69
CA ASP A 48 11.30 -15.97 -35.60
C ASP A 48 9.86 -16.50 -35.45
N GLY A 49 8.85 -15.63 -35.50
CA GLY A 49 7.43 -15.98 -35.35
C GLY A 49 6.98 -16.17 -33.90
N VAL A 50 7.85 -15.89 -32.91
CA VAL A 50 7.52 -16.03 -31.49
C VAL A 50 7.01 -14.70 -30.93
N TYR A 51 5.86 -14.74 -30.24
CA TYR A 51 5.36 -13.58 -29.53
C TYR A 51 6.13 -13.32 -28.22
N THR A 52 6.33 -12.06 -27.90
CA THR A 52 6.83 -11.58 -26.62
C THR A 52 5.89 -10.50 -26.09
N ALA A 53 5.85 -10.30 -24.78
CA ALA A 53 5.02 -9.25 -24.22
C ALA A 53 5.57 -8.67 -22.91
N THR A 54 5.11 -7.46 -22.60
CA THR A 54 5.20 -6.88 -21.26
C THR A 54 3.81 -6.51 -20.75
N MET A 55 3.68 -6.40 -19.43
CA MET A 55 2.49 -5.93 -18.74
C MET A 55 2.79 -4.64 -17.97
N ASP A 56 1.88 -3.67 -18.07
CA ASP A 56 1.87 -2.46 -17.24
C ASP A 56 0.60 -2.44 -16.38
N SER A 57 0.72 -1.89 -15.16
CA SER A 57 -0.40 -1.50 -14.30
C SER A 57 -0.23 -0.03 -13.92
N PRO A 58 -0.69 0.91 -14.77
CA PRO A 58 -0.42 2.34 -14.58
C PRO A 58 -0.94 2.89 -13.26
N ASP A 59 -2.07 2.37 -12.77
CA ASP A 59 -2.68 2.78 -11.49
C ASP A 59 -1.85 2.36 -10.26
N GLN A 60 -0.95 1.39 -10.44
CA GLN A 60 -0.01 0.94 -9.41
C GLN A 60 1.42 1.44 -9.69
N GLY A 61 1.63 2.23 -10.74
CA GLY A 61 2.96 2.71 -11.14
C GLY A 61 3.89 1.61 -11.70
N ALA A 62 3.37 0.41 -11.96
CA ALA A 62 4.18 -0.70 -12.47
C ALA A 62 4.23 -0.67 -14.00
N LYS A 63 5.45 -0.76 -14.56
CA LYS A 63 5.69 -0.69 -16.00
C LYS A 63 6.72 -1.72 -16.43
N GLY A 64 6.51 -2.33 -17.59
CA GLY A 64 7.46 -3.24 -18.22
C GLY A 64 7.59 -4.58 -17.50
N ILE A 65 6.56 -5.03 -16.78
CA ILE A 65 6.57 -6.33 -16.12
C ILE A 65 6.72 -7.40 -17.20
N PRO A 66 7.74 -8.28 -17.15
CA PRO A 66 7.91 -9.32 -18.15
C PRO A 66 6.71 -10.29 -18.18
N VAL A 67 6.23 -10.61 -19.38
CA VAL A 67 5.33 -11.75 -19.61
C VAL A 67 6.21 -12.93 -19.98
N ASP A 68 6.29 -13.92 -19.08
CA ASP A 68 7.19 -15.07 -19.19
C ASP A 68 6.84 -16.02 -20.34
N SER A 69 5.56 -16.08 -20.72
CA SER A 69 5.08 -16.93 -21.81
C SER A 69 3.91 -16.29 -22.54
N VAL A 70 3.97 -16.27 -23.87
CA VAL A 70 2.88 -15.82 -24.75
C VAL A 70 2.54 -16.96 -25.70
N THR A 71 1.31 -17.46 -25.62
CA THR A 71 0.79 -18.48 -26.54
C THR A 71 -0.43 -17.95 -27.26
N TYR A 72 -0.43 -18.02 -28.59
CA TYR A 72 -1.59 -17.69 -29.41
C TYR A 72 -1.84 -18.79 -30.44
N LYS A 73 -2.98 -19.47 -30.31
CA LYS A 73 -3.36 -20.58 -31.20
C LYS A 73 -4.88 -20.67 -31.31
N ASP A 74 -5.40 -20.85 -32.52
CA ASP A 74 -6.83 -21.03 -32.81
C ASP A 74 -7.72 -19.92 -32.20
N GLY A 75 -7.22 -18.68 -32.22
CA GLY A 75 -7.88 -17.50 -31.66
C GLY A 75 -7.81 -17.39 -30.13
N LYS A 76 -7.15 -18.33 -29.42
CA LYS A 76 -6.97 -18.31 -27.97
C LYS A 76 -5.59 -17.73 -27.60
N LEU A 77 -5.59 -16.73 -26.74
CA LEU A 77 -4.40 -16.10 -26.17
C LEU A 77 -4.23 -16.55 -24.71
N ARG A 78 -3.00 -16.94 -24.36
CA ARG A 78 -2.56 -17.11 -22.97
C ARG A 78 -1.30 -16.28 -22.72
N LEU A 79 -1.31 -15.49 -21.64
CA LEU A 79 -0.18 -14.67 -21.18
C LEU A 79 0.15 -15.06 -19.74
N GLU A 80 1.36 -15.56 -19.48
CA GLU A 80 1.80 -15.94 -18.14
C GLU A 80 2.75 -14.89 -17.56
N VAL A 81 2.48 -14.44 -16.32
CA VAL A 81 3.25 -13.41 -15.61
C VAL A 81 3.65 -13.98 -14.24
N LYS A 82 4.78 -14.70 -14.20
CA LYS A 82 5.22 -15.48 -13.04
C LYS A 82 5.53 -14.63 -11.83
N VAL A 83 6.09 -13.44 -12.03
CA VAL A 83 6.46 -12.53 -10.93
C VAL A 83 5.26 -12.10 -10.09
N VAL A 84 4.07 -12.05 -10.68
CA VAL A 84 2.82 -11.78 -9.94
C VAL A 84 1.99 -13.04 -9.69
N GLN A 85 2.52 -14.22 -10.04
CA GLN A 85 1.84 -15.52 -9.99
C GLN A 85 0.46 -15.46 -10.66
N GLY A 86 0.40 -14.78 -11.80
CA GLY A 86 -0.83 -14.52 -12.53
C GLY A 86 -0.75 -14.93 -13.99
N PHE A 87 -1.90 -15.18 -14.60
CA PHE A 87 -1.99 -15.36 -16.04
C PHE A 87 -3.33 -14.88 -16.60
N TYR A 88 -3.32 -14.52 -17.87
CA TYR A 88 -4.50 -14.17 -18.65
C TYR A 88 -4.82 -15.29 -19.64
N GLU A 89 -6.11 -15.61 -19.78
CA GLU A 89 -6.62 -16.43 -20.87
C GLU A 89 -7.80 -15.74 -21.55
N GLY A 90 -7.77 -15.62 -22.86
CA GLY A 90 -8.84 -14.98 -23.61
C GLY A 90 -8.95 -15.46 -25.05
N ARG A 91 -10.05 -15.10 -25.70
CA ARG A 91 -10.30 -15.39 -27.11
C ARG A 91 -10.48 -14.10 -27.89
N LEU A 92 -9.70 -13.95 -28.97
CA LEU A 92 -9.85 -12.86 -29.92
C LEU A 92 -11.23 -12.98 -30.57
N GLN A 93 -11.98 -11.89 -30.53
CA GLN A 93 -13.31 -11.80 -31.10
C GLN A 93 -13.23 -11.51 -32.61
N ALA A 94 -14.36 -11.70 -33.31
CA ALA A 94 -14.43 -11.52 -34.77
C ALA A 94 -14.13 -10.09 -35.23
N ASP A 95 -14.19 -9.09 -34.34
CA ASP A 95 -13.87 -7.69 -34.62
C ASP A 95 -12.37 -7.40 -34.77
N GLY A 96 -11.50 -8.34 -34.35
CA GLY A 96 -10.03 -8.21 -34.35
C GLY A 96 -9.46 -7.26 -33.30
N ASP A 97 -10.32 -6.60 -32.52
CA ASP A 97 -9.97 -5.52 -31.60
C ASP A 97 -10.37 -5.80 -30.15
N THR A 98 -11.10 -6.89 -29.90
CA THR A 98 -11.52 -7.30 -28.57
C THR A 98 -11.00 -8.71 -28.26
N ILE A 99 -10.37 -8.89 -27.10
CA ILE A 99 -10.11 -10.20 -26.52
C ILE A 99 -10.96 -10.33 -25.27
N GLN A 100 -11.93 -11.25 -25.32
CA GLN A 100 -12.75 -11.57 -24.17
C GLN A 100 -12.06 -12.66 -23.38
N GLY A 101 -11.74 -12.39 -22.12
CA GLY A 101 -10.97 -13.31 -21.31
C GLY A 101 -11.08 -13.07 -19.81
N GLN A 102 -10.21 -13.78 -19.09
CA GLN A 102 -10.15 -13.77 -17.64
C GLN A 102 -8.70 -13.70 -17.17
N TRP A 103 -8.49 -12.96 -16.09
CA TRP A 103 -7.25 -12.90 -15.33
C TRP A 103 -7.35 -13.82 -14.12
N GLN A 104 -6.33 -14.64 -13.92
CA GLN A 104 -6.25 -15.57 -12.79
C GLN A 104 -5.02 -15.24 -11.95
N GLN A 105 -5.21 -15.03 -10.65
CA GLN A 105 -4.13 -14.67 -9.74
C GLN A 105 -4.54 -14.95 -8.28
N SER A 106 -3.65 -15.56 -7.49
CA SER A 106 -3.86 -15.82 -6.05
C SER A 106 -5.18 -16.54 -5.73
N GLY A 107 -5.58 -17.49 -6.57
CA GLY A 107 -6.85 -18.24 -6.43
C GLY A 107 -8.09 -17.50 -6.94
N LEU A 108 -7.98 -16.23 -7.32
CA LEU A 108 -9.07 -15.46 -7.92
C LEU A 108 -9.11 -15.68 -9.44
N ASN A 109 -10.32 -15.75 -9.98
CA ASN A 109 -10.58 -15.75 -11.42
C ASN A 109 -11.52 -14.59 -11.78
N LEU A 110 -11.01 -13.61 -12.52
CA LEU A 110 -11.62 -12.29 -12.71
C LEU A 110 -11.81 -11.98 -14.19
N PRO A 111 -12.99 -11.53 -14.63
CA PRO A 111 -13.18 -11.07 -16.00
C PRO A 111 -12.21 -9.92 -16.35
N LEU A 112 -11.56 -10.04 -17.51
CA LEU A 112 -10.71 -9.00 -18.08
C LEU A 112 -10.91 -8.97 -19.59
N GLU A 113 -11.77 -8.07 -20.03
CA GLU A 113 -11.88 -7.73 -21.45
C GLU A 113 -10.71 -6.82 -21.84
N LEU A 114 -9.99 -7.19 -22.89
CA LEU A 114 -8.93 -6.38 -23.46
C LEU A 114 -9.40 -5.79 -24.79
N LYS A 115 -9.15 -4.50 -24.99
CA LYS A 115 -9.37 -3.79 -26.24
C LYS A 115 -8.05 -3.32 -26.82
N ARG A 116 -7.91 -3.46 -28.14
CA ARG A 116 -6.77 -2.95 -28.88
C ARG A 116 -6.72 -1.42 -28.78
N SER A 117 -5.52 -0.86 -28.73
CA SER A 117 -5.29 0.57 -28.69
C SER A 117 -4.01 0.94 -29.43
N ASP A 118 -4.00 2.11 -30.06
CA ASP A 118 -2.83 2.64 -30.75
C ASP A 118 -1.94 3.48 -29.82
N LYS A 119 -2.40 3.73 -28.58
CA LYS A 119 -1.73 4.64 -27.65
C LYS A 119 -1.62 4.02 -26.26
N PRO A 120 -0.44 4.09 -25.62
CA PRO A 120 -0.31 3.66 -24.23
C PRO A 120 -1.18 4.54 -23.32
N ILE A 121 -1.69 3.95 -22.23
CA ILE A 121 -2.43 4.67 -21.21
C ILE A 121 -1.44 5.54 -20.41
N PRO A 122 -1.64 6.87 -20.30
CA PRO A 122 -0.78 7.67 -19.45
C PRO A 122 -0.99 7.29 -17.97
N PRO A 123 0.08 7.25 -17.16
CA PRO A 123 -0.05 7.04 -15.73
C PRO A 123 -0.88 8.15 -15.09
N PRO A 124 -1.53 7.87 -13.95
CA PRO A 124 -2.17 8.92 -13.16
C PRO A 124 -1.22 10.09 -12.90
N LYS A 125 -1.75 11.32 -12.91
CA LYS A 125 -0.94 12.49 -12.57
C LYS A 125 -0.66 12.49 -11.06
N ARG A 126 0.58 12.83 -10.71
CA ARG A 126 1.06 13.01 -9.33
C ARG A 126 1.77 14.37 -9.21
N PRO A 127 1.02 15.49 -9.21
CA PRO A 127 1.60 16.83 -9.32
C PRO A 127 2.51 17.22 -8.15
N GLN A 128 2.36 16.57 -6.99
CA GLN A 128 3.16 16.83 -5.79
C GLN A 128 4.48 16.06 -5.77
N GLU A 129 4.69 15.08 -6.66
CA GLU A 129 5.97 14.39 -6.72
C GLU A 129 7.07 15.35 -7.15
N PRO A 130 8.12 15.52 -6.33
CA PRO A 130 9.17 16.49 -6.62
C PRO A 130 9.93 16.07 -7.87
N LYS A 131 10.38 17.06 -8.65
CA LYS A 131 11.18 16.84 -9.87
C LYS A 131 12.59 17.36 -9.68
N LYS A 132 13.56 16.61 -10.19
CA LYS A 132 14.97 17.01 -10.21
C LYS A 132 15.20 18.19 -11.19
N PRO A 133 16.21 19.04 -10.96
CA PRO A 133 17.08 19.05 -9.77
C PRO A 133 16.34 19.57 -8.53
N TYR A 134 16.56 18.94 -7.37
CA TYR A 134 15.98 19.38 -6.11
C TYR A 134 16.74 20.60 -5.54
N PRO A 135 16.09 21.47 -4.75
CA PRO A 135 16.76 22.61 -4.10
C PRO A 135 17.52 22.20 -2.82
N TYR A 136 17.71 20.90 -2.59
CA TYR A 136 18.37 20.29 -1.45
C TYR A 136 19.27 19.14 -1.93
N LEU A 137 20.11 18.62 -1.05
CA LEU A 137 20.98 17.50 -1.35
C LEU A 137 20.24 16.17 -1.10
N GLU A 138 20.50 15.17 -1.94
CA GLU A 138 20.08 13.79 -1.70
C GLU A 138 21.33 12.91 -1.69
N GLU A 139 21.37 11.95 -0.78
CA GLU A 139 22.42 10.94 -0.70
C GLU A 139 21.78 9.56 -0.57
N GLU A 140 22.22 8.63 -1.42
CA GLU A 140 21.93 7.20 -1.25
C GLU A 140 22.82 6.65 -0.15
N VAL A 141 22.21 6.02 0.86
CA VAL A 141 22.90 5.61 2.08
C VAL A 141 22.64 4.15 2.37
N VAL A 142 23.61 3.48 2.98
CA VAL A 142 23.48 2.13 3.51
C VAL A 142 24.14 2.09 4.87
N TYR A 143 23.45 1.54 5.87
CA TYR A 143 23.98 1.38 7.22
C TYR A 143 23.61 0.03 7.81
N GLU A 144 24.33 -0.39 8.84
CA GLU A 144 24.17 -1.72 9.43
C GLU A 144 23.24 -1.68 10.65
N ASN A 145 22.32 -2.64 10.73
CA ASN A 145 21.74 -3.08 11.98
C ASN A 145 22.58 -4.25 12.50
N SER A 146 23.60 -3.95 13.32
CA SER A 146 24.57 -4.96 13.79
C SER A 146 23.92 -6.07 14.63
N LYS A 147 22.80 -5.81 15.31
CA LYS A 147 22.10 -6.85 16.09
C LYS A 147 21.44 -7.89 15.19
N ALA A 148 20.77 -7.44 14.13
CA ALA A 148 20.13 -8.32 13.16
C ALA A 148 21.11 -8.83 12.08
N LYS A 149 22.32 -8.25 12.00
CA LYS A 149 23.33 -8.53 10.97
C LYS A 149 22.80 -8.32 9.56
N ILE A 150 22.03 -7.24 9.38
CA ILE A 150 21.51 -6.81 8.09
C ILE A 150 22.00 -5.40 7.76
N LYS A 151 22.01 -5.09 6.47
CA LYS A 151 22.19 -3.76 5.90
C LYS A 151 20.83 -3.18 5.50
N LEU A 152 20.60 -1.94 5.88
CA LEU A 152 19.42 -1.16 5.54
C LEU A 152 19.84 -0.06 4.55
N ALA A 153 19.15 0.00 3.42
CA ALA A 153 19.36 1.01 2.39
C ALA A 153 18.32 2.11 2.50
N GLY A 154 18.72 3.34 2.18
CA GLY A 154 17.84 4.49 2.28
C GLY A 154 18.34 5.68 1.49
N THR A 155 17.58 6.77 1.57
CA THR A 155 17.97 8.08 1.06
C THR A 155 17.95 9.07 2.21
N LEU A 156 19.05 9.81 2.41
CA LEU A 156 19.12 10.95 3.30
C LEU A 156 18.98 12.24 2.47
N THR A 157 17.96 13.06 2.75
CA THR A 157 17.83 14.39 2.16
C THR A 157 18.27 15.46 3.17
N LEU A 158 19.11 16.39 2.72
CA LEU A 158 19.72 17.43 3.56
C LEU A 158 19.42 18.82 3.00
N PRO A 159 19.02 19.79 3.84
CA PRO A 159 18.93 21.18 3.41
C PRO A 159 20.25 21.64 2.75
N LYS A 160 20.17 22.45 1.69
CA LYS A 160 21.35 22.85 0.90
C LYS A 160 22.36 23.71 1.66
N GLN A 161 21.91 24.38 2.72
CA GLN A 161 22.78 25.24 3.53
C GLN A 161 23.77 24.39 4.33
N GLU A 162 24.91 24.96 4.71
CA GLU A 162 25.77 24.32 5.70
C GLU A 162 25.15 24.46 7.09
N GLY A 163 25.28 23.42 7.92
CA GLY A 163 24.76 23.46 9.28
C GLY A 163 24.56 22.07 9.88
N SER A 164 24.07 22.09 11.12
CA SER A 164 23.58 20.91 11.84
C SER A 164 22.06 21.04 11.94
N PHE A 165 21.34 20.08 11.35
CA PHE A 165 19.89 20.15 11.15
C PHE A 165 19.14 19.22 12.11
N PRO A 166 17.91 19.59 12.53
CA PRO A 166 16.98 18.58 13.05
C PRO A 166 16.72 17.52 11.99
N ALA A 167 16.50 16.28 12.42
CA ALA A 167 16.28 15.15 11.53
C ALA A 167 14.98 14.41 11.83
N ALA A 168 14.33 13.90 10.79
CA ALA A 168 13.21 12.98 10.91
C ALA A 168 13.54 11.66 10.18
N LEU A 169 13.38 10.54 10.87
CA LEU A 169 13.40 9.21 10.27
C LEU A 169 11.95 8.77 10.00
N LEU A 170 11.64 8.47 8.74
CA LEU A 170 10.29 8.04 8.34
C LEU A 170 10.15 6.52 8.46
N ILE A 171 9.05 6.07 9.08
CA ILE A 171 8.75 4.66 9.36
C ILE A 171 7.45 4.31 8.65
N THR A 172 7.56 3.38 7.69
CA THR A 172 6.49 2.92 6.81
C THR A 172 5.38 2.21 7.58
N GLY A 173 4.22 2.08 6.93
CA GLY A 173 3.12 1.24 7.40
C GLY A 173 3.34 -0.26 7.17
N SER A 174 2.25 -1.02 7.24
CA SER A 174 2.32 -2.48 7.16
C SER A 174 2.65 -3.03 5.76
N GLY A 175 3.30 -4.19 5.76
CA GLY A 175 3.71 -4.91 4.55
C GLY A 175 5.16 -4.65 4.17
N ALA A 176 5.54 -5.06 2.96
CA ALA A 176 6.86 -4.79 2.40
C ALA A 176 6.84 -3.44 1.65
N GLN A 177 7.44 -2.40 2.23
CA GLN A 177 7.42 -1.05 1.66
C GLN A 177 8.82 -0.59 1.23
N ASP A 178 8.88 0.15 0.12
CA ASP A 178 10.07 0.91 -0.22
C ASP A 178 10.16 2.19 0.65
N ARG A 179 11.30 2.87 0.60
CA ARG A 179 11.53 4.13 1.34
C ARG A 179 10.55 5.27 1.01
N ASN A 180 9.77 5.16 -0.06
CA ASN A 180 8.79 6.16 -0.45
C ASN A 180 7.37 5.82 0.01
N GLU A 181 7.18 4.66 0.63
CA GLU A 181 5.88 4.08 0.98
C GLU A 181 4.96 4.02 -0.25
N THR A 182 5.49 3.47 -1.35
CA THR A 182 4.78 3.46 -2.63
C THR A 182 3.48 2.67 -2.56
N VAL A 183 2.34 3.34 -2.76
CA VAL A 183 1.00 2.73 -2.71
C VAL A 183 0.09 3.31 -3.80
N MET A 184 -0.49 2.47 -4.65
CA MET A 184 -1.42 2.90 -5.73
C MET A 184 -0.89 4.08 -6.58
N GLY A 185 0.41 4.02 -6.91
CA GLY A 185 1.10 5.05 -7.68
C GLY A 185 1.37 6.35 -6.91
N HIS A 186 1.15 6.40 -5.60
CA HIS A 186 1.53 7.51 -4.72
C HIS A 186 2.83 7.21 -4.00
N ARG A 187 3.60 8.26 -3.70
CA ARG A 187 4.86 8.21 -2.94
C ARG A 187 4.83 9.19 -1.77
N PRO A 188 4.00 8.95 -0.74
CA PRO A 188 3.75 9.90 0.35
C PRO A 188 5.02 10.30 1.09
N PHE A 189 5.94 9.38 1.35
CA PHE A 189 7.20 9.70 2.03
C PHE A 189 8.16 10.52 1.17
N LEU A 190 8.11 10.41 -0.15
CA LEU A 190 8.85 11.31 -1.05
C LEU A 190 8.33 12.74 -0.98
N VAL A 191 7.01 12.91 -1.00
CA VAL A 191 6.38 14.23 -0.90
C VAL A 191 6.62 14.86 0.47
N LEU A 192 6.49 14.08 1.55
CA LEU A 192 6.76 14.53 2.91
C LEU A 192 8.24 14.92 3.09
N ALA A 193 9.18 14.10 2.62
CA ALA A 193 10.60 14.41 2.72
C ALA A 193 10.98 15.68 1.94
N ASP A 194 10.50 15.86 0.71
CA ASP A 194 10.72 17.10 -0.05
C ASP A 194 10.20 18.32 0.73
N TYR A 195 8.99 18.23 1.28
CA TYR A 195 8.35 19.33 2.00
C TYR A 195 9.11 19.72 3.27
N LEU A 196 9.57 18.73 4.05
CA LEU A 196 10.35 18.91 5.28
C LEU A 196 11.76 19.41 5.00
N THR A 197 12.47 18.83 4.01
CA THR A 197 13.84 19.23 3.68
C THR A 197 13.93 20.65 3.13
N ARG A 198 12.94 21.10 2.35
CA ARG A 198 12.83 22.51 1.95
C ARG A 198 12.67 23.48 3.13
N ARG A 199 12.29 22.98 4.31
CA ARG A 199 12.05 23.75 5.54
C ARG A 199 13.13 23.56 6.59
N GLY A 200 14.29 23.01 6.21
CA GLY A 200 15.44 22.92 7.11
C GLY A 200 15.48 21.66 7.98
N ILE A 201 14.67 20.64 7.67
CA ILE A 201 14.67 19.36 8.39
C ILE A 201 15.30 18.29 7.49
N ALA A 202 16.39 17.67 7.96
CA ALA A 202 16.96 16.50 7.29
C ALA A 202 16.00 15.31 7.38
N VAL A 203 15.88 14.50 6.34
CA VAL A 203 14.96 13.36 6.35
C VAL A 203 15.65 12.10 5.89
N LEU A 204 15.62 11.06 6.74
CA LEU A 204 16.03 9.72 6.39
C LEU A 204 14.81 8.89 6.04
N ARG A 205 14.82 8.32 4.83
CA ARG A 205 13.84 7.36 4.35
C ARG A 205 14.55 6.05 4.08
N VAL A 206 13.97 4.94 4.50
CA VAL A 206 14.65 3.64 4.52
C VAL A 206 13.75 2.61 3.85
N ASP A 207 14.33 1.76 3.00
CA ASP A 207 13.61 0.59 2.51
C ASP A 207 13.49 -0.41 3.66
N ASP A 208 12.31 -0.99 3.85
CA ASP A 208 12.13 -2.02 4.88
C ASP A 208 13.12 -3.17 4.68
N ARG A 209 13.45 -3.89 5.75
CA ARG A 209 14.31 -5.08 5.66
C ARG A 209 13.83 -6.02 4.55
N GLY A 210 14.76 -6.51 3.73
CA GLY A 210 14.46 -7.39 2.59
C GLY A 210 13.70 -6.71 1.43
N VAL A 211 13.53 -5.39 1.45
CA VAL A 211 12.91 -4.60 0.37
C VAL A 211 13.93 -3.66 -0.26
N GLY A 212 13.78 -3.40 -1.57
CA GLY A 212 14.63 -2.44 -2.28
C GLY A 212 16.12 -2.79 -2.15
N GLY A 213 16.92 -1.85 -1.63
CA GLY A 213 18.35 -2.07 -1.38
C GLY A 213 18.67 -2.72 -0.03
N SER A 214 17.68 -2.91 0.85
CA SER A 214 17.87 -3.49 2.18
C SER A 214 17.97 -5.01 2.10
N THR A 215 18.92 -5.56 2.85
CA THR A 215 19.06 -7.01 3.04
C THR A 215 18.13 -7.52 4.14
N GLY A 216 18.06 -8.84 4.33
CA GLY A 216 17.23 -9.47 5.36
C GLY A 216 16.01 -10.19 4.80
N ASP A 217 15.20 -10.78 5.69
CA ASP A 217 14.02 -11.57 5.35
C ASP A 217 12.81 -11.02 6.11
N ILE A 218 11.96 -10.26 5.41
CA ILE A 218 10.77 -9.64 6.00
C ILE A 218 9.72 -10.67 6.45
N SER A 219 9.70 -11.86 5.83
CA SER A 219 8.68 -12.88 6.11
C SER A 219 8.75 -13.45 7.53
N LYS A 220 9.88 -13.24 8.21
CA LYS A 220 10.15 -13.67 9.58
C LYS A 220 10.12 -12.55 10.61
N ALA A 221 9.97 -11.31 10.16
CA ALA A 221 10.09 -10.14 11.01
C ALA A 221 8.76 -9.77 11.67
N THR A 222 8.85 -9.00 12.75
CA THR A 222 7.72 -8.42 13.50
C THR A 222 7.86 -6.91 13.62
N SER A 223 6.89 -6.22 14.23
CA SER A 223 7.05 -4.78 14.48
C SER A 223 8.19 -4.48 15.49
N GLU A 224 8.55 -5.42 16.37
CA GLU A 224 9.70 -5.27 17.28
C GLU A 224 11.04 -5.27 16.53
N ASP A 225 11.14 -6.14 15.54
CA ASP A 225 12.24 -6.19 14.60
C ASP A 225 12.40 -4.87 13.85
N PHE A 226 11.30 -4.33 13.32
CA PHE A 226 11.31 -3.03 12.66
C PHE A 226 11.68 -1.89 13.62
N ALA A 227 11.25 -1.94 14.89
CA ALA A 227 11.69 -0.99 15.90
C ALA A 227 13.22 -1.07 16.13
N GLN A 228 13.82 -2.25 16.02
CA GLN A 228 15.28 -2.41 16.08
C GLN A 228 16.00 -1.86 14.84
N ASP A 229 15.37 -1.90 13.67
CA ASP A 229 15.87 -1.25 12.44
C ASP A 229 15.83 0.28 12.57
N VAL A 230 14.75 0.82 13.15
CA VAL A 230 14.62 2.25 13.47
C VAL A 230 15.72 2.70 14.43
N LEU A 231 16.02 1.91 15.48
CA LEU A 231 17.12 2.20 16.40
C LEU A 231 18.48 2.26 15.68
N ALA A 232 18.73 1.37 14.70
CA ALA A 232 19.94 1.44 13.89
C ALA A 232 19.97 2.71 13.00
N GLY A 233 18.82 3.14 12.48
CA GLY A 233 18.71 4.39 11.73
C GLY A 233 18.94 5.64 12.58
N ILE A 234 18.55 5.63 13.86
CA ILE A 234 18.88 6.70 14.82
C ILE A 234 20.40 6.76 15.03
N GLU A 235 21.07 5.63 15.27
CA GLU A 235 22.54 5.60 15.42
C GLU A 235 23.26 6.06 14.16
N TYR A 236 22.76 5.67 12.98
CA TYR A 236 23.26 6.17 11.72
C TYR A 236 23.14 7.70 11.62
N LEU A 237 21.97 8.27 11.91
CA LEU A 237 21.77 9.72 11.91
C LEU A 237 22.70 10.44 12.89
N LYS A 238 22.91 9.89 14.09
CA LYS A 238 23.85 10.46 15.08
C LYS A 238 25.30 10.49 14.59
N SER A 239 25.68 9.58 13.69
CA SER A 239 27.04 9.55 13.12
C SER A 239 27.28 10.65 12.07
N ARG A 240 26.23 11.31 11.59
CA ARG A 240 26.30 12.32 10.52
C ARG A 240 26.58 13.69 11.10
N LYS A 241 27.64 14.35 10.62
CA LYS A 241 28.03 15.71 11.05
C LYS A 241 26.97 16.78 10.73
N GLU A 242 26.15 16.53 9.71
CA GLU A 242 25.08 17.44 9.25
C GLU A 242 23.84 17.37 10.15
N ILE A 243 23.77 16.39 11.06
CA ILE A 243 22.60 16.14 11.90
C ILE A 243 22.88 16.60 13.32
N ASN A 244 21.89 17.26 13.93
CA ASN A 244 21.94 17.59 15.35
C ASN A 244 21.46 16.36 16.15
N PRO A 245 22.35 15.67 16.90
CA PRO A 245 21.97 14.44 17.60
C PRO A 245 20.92 14.66 18.70
N GLY A 246 20.76 15.89 19.20
CA GLY A 246 19.71 16.24 20.17
C GLY A 246 18.35 16.55 19.54
N GLN A 247 18.22 16.48 18.22
CA GLN A 247 17.02 16.85 17.47
C GLN A 247 16.62 15.81 16.42
N ILE A 248 16.85 14.53 16.71
CA ILE A 248 16.39 13.41 15.88
C ILE A 248 15.00 13.00 16.33
N GLY A 249 14.02 13.02 15.44
CA GLY A 249 12.67 12.53 15.69
C GLY A 249 12.24 11.44 14.72
N LEU A 250 11.10 10.83 15.03
CA LEU A 250 10.52 9.74 14.26
C LEU A 250 9.17 10.17 13.70
N ILE A 251 8.87 9.80 12.46
CA ILE A 251 7.55 9.98 11.85
C ILE A 251 7.09 8.62 11.37
N GLY A 252 6.07 8.06 12.01
CA GLY A 252 5.54 6.75 11.68
C GLY A 252 4.15 6.83 11.09
N HIS A 253 3.92 6.18 9.95
CA HIS A 253 2.61 6.08 9.32
C HIS A 253 1.98 4.70 9.55
N SER A 254 0.69 4.65 9.90
CA SER A 254 -0.04 3.39 10.09
C SER A 254 0.66 2.50 11.14
N GLU A 255 1.18 1.32 10.78
CA GLU A 255 2.03 0.49 11.65
C GLU A 255 3.29 1.22 12.15
N GLY A 256 3.88 2.10 11.35
CA GLY A 256 4.96 2.98 11.79
C GLY A 256 4.58 3.80 13.03
N GLY A 257 3.28 4.11 13.20
CA GLY A 257 2.74 4.79 14.37
C GLY A 257 2.81 3.98 15.67
N ILE A 258 2.93 2.65 15.61
CA ILE A 258 3.24 1.81 16.80
C ILE A 258 4.73 1.53 16.93
N ILE A 259 5.48 1.49 15.82
CA ILE A 259 6.93 1.26 15.82
C ILE A 259 7.67 2.48 16.41
N ALA A 260 7.23 3.70 16.09
CA ALA A 260 7.82 4.94 16.62
C ALA A 260 7.86 4.97 18.17
N PRO A 261 6.74 4.75 18.90
CA PRO A 261 6.79 4.69 20.36
C PRO A 261 7.59 3.49 20.88
N MET A 262 7.56 2.31 20.22
CA MET A 262 8.42 1.17 20.60
C MET A 262 9.91 1.52 20.57
N ALA A 263 10.36 2.27 19.55
CA ALA A 263 11.75 2.73 19.45
C ALA A 263 12.05 3.86 20.45
N ALA A 264 11.15 4.84 20.59
CA ALA A 264 11.33 5.99 21.46
C ALA A 264 11.43 5.63 22.95
N VAL A 265 10.82 4.54 23.40
CA VAL A 265 10.98 4.06 24.80
C VAL A 265 12.27 3.28 25.02
N LYS A 266 12.97 2.88 23.95
CA LYS A 266 14.25 2.15 23.98
C LYS A 266 15.45 3.07 23.75
N SER A 267 15.25 4.33 23.33
CA SER A 267 16.32 5.31 23.11
C SER A 267 15.95 6.67 23.69
N SER A 268 16.84 7.22 24.52
CA SER A 268 16.74 8.60 25.02
C SER A 268 17.09 9.67 23.97
N ASP A 269 17.57 9.27 22.79
CA ASP A 269 18.00 10.17 21.73
C ASP A 269 16.83 10.66 20.85
N VAL A 270 15.63 10.12 21.05
CA VAL A 270 14.44 10.53 20.30
C VAL A 270 13.86 11.83 20.87
N ALA A 271 14.07 12.92 20.13
CA ALA A 271 13.67 14.28 20.48
C ALA A 271 12.17 14.53 20.35
N PHE A 272 11.49 13.86 19.41
CA PHE A 272 10.03 13.94 19.19
C PHE A 272 9.53 12.74 18.37
N ILE A 273 8.23 12.45 18.42
CA ILE A 273 7.57 11.51 17.49
C ILE A 273 6.30 12.09 16.88
N VAL A 274 6.04 11.75 15.61
CA VAL A 274 4.81 12.05 14.88
C VAL A 274 4.15 10.74 14.48
N LEU A 275 2.91 10.53 14.93
CA LEU A 275 2.10 9.34 14.66
C LEU A 275 1.04 9.70 13.62
N MET A 276 1.31 9.40 12.36
CA MET A 276 0.40 9.60 11.23
C MET A 276 -0.50 8.39 11.07
N ALA A 277 -1.80 8.53 11.31
CA ALA A 277 -2.74 7.42 11.25
C ALA A 277 -2.29 6.22 12.12
N GLY A 278 -1.67 6.50 13.27
CA GLY A 278 -1.13 5.48 14.18
C GLY A 278 -2.20 4.85 15.08
N THR A 279 -1.98 3.62 15.51
CA THR A 279 -2.98 2.89 16.31
C THR A 279 -2.83 3.16 17.81
N GLY A 280 -3.96 3.39 18.49
CA GLY A 280 -4.07 3.44 19.95
C GLY A 280 -4.72 2.20 20.57
N LEU A 281 -5.22 1.30 19.73
CA LEU A 281 -5.87 0.03 20.09
C LEU A 281 -5.00 -1.16 19.70
N THR A 282 -5.37 -2.35 20.17
CA THR A 282 -4.71 -3.59 19.76
C THR A 282 -4.92 -3.85 18.26
N GLY A 283 -3.98 -4.53 17.60
CA GLY A 283 -4.11 -4.82 16.17
C GLY A 283 -5.37 -5.63 15.85
N GLU A 284 -5.81 -6.51 16.75
CA GLU A 284 -7.09 -7.21 16.65
C GLU A 284 -8.29 -6.25 16.57
N GLU A 285 -8.40 -5.29 17.50
CA GLU A 285 -9.46 -4.29 17.51
C GLU A 285 -9.46 -3.43 16.23
N ILE A 286 -8.26 -3.06 15.77
CA ILE A 286 -8.09 -2.28 14.54
C ILE A 286 -8.58 -3.04 13.31
N LEU A 287 -8.17 -4.30 13.14
CA LEU A 287 -8.56 -5.09 11.97
C LEU A 287 -10.08 -5.28 11.90
N TYR A 288 -10.74 -5.43 13.06
CA TYR A 288 -12.19 -5.51 13.09
C TYR A 288 -12.87 -4.21 12.65
N LEU A 289 -12.43 -3.06 13.20
CA LEU A 289 -12.98 -1.75 12.84
C LEU A 289 -12.74 -1.44 11.36
N GLN A 290 -11.52 -1.67 10.90
CA GLN A 290 -11.10 -1.50 9.52
C GLN A 290 -11.98 -2.30 8.55
N ALA A 291 -12.15 -3.59 8.82
CA ALA A 291 -12.97 -4.45 7.97
C ALA A 291 -14.43 -4.00 7.92
N ALA A 292 -15.02 -3.63 9.06
CA ALA A 292 -16.40 -3.16 9.13
C ALA A 292 -16.61 -1.85 8.36
N LEU A 293 -15.71 -0.87 8.52
CA LEU A 293 -15.83 0.43 7.89
C LEU A 293 -15.61 0.36 6.37
N ILE A 294 -14.61 -0.40 5.91
CA ILE A 294 -14.37 -0.61 4.48
C ILE A 294 -15.54 -1.37 3.84
N ALA A 295 -16.05 -2.43 4.48
CA ALA A 295 -17.19 -3.18 3.97
C ALA A 295 -18.44 -2.30 3.87
N ARG A 296 -18.71 -1.46 4.89
CA ARG A 296 -19.82 -0.51 4.86
C ARG A 296 -19.67 0.52 3.75
N ALA A 297 -18.46 1.06 3.54
CA ALA A 297 -18.19 1.98 2.43
C ALA A 297 -18.34 1.32 1.05
N ALA A 298 -18.16 0.00 0.97
CA ALA A 298 -18.42 -0.80 -0.23
C ALA A 298 -19.90 -1.19 -0.40
N GLY A 299 -20.79 -0.79 0.51
CA GLY A 299 -22.23 -1.07 0.45
C GLY A 299 -22.64 -2.42 1.05
N ALA A 300 -21.78 -3.08 1.83
CA ALA A 300 -22.15 -4.30 2.54
C ALA A 300 -23.24 -4.02 3.59
N THR A 301 -24.12 -5.00 3.80
CA THR A 301 -25.16 -4.93 4.84
C THR A 301 -24.55 -5.13 6.23
N GLU A 302 -25.20 -4.61 7.27
CA GLU A 302 -24.77 -4.85 8.67
C GLU A 302 -24.75 -6.34 9.03
N GLU A 303 -25.63 -7.15 8.42
CA GLU A 303 -25.61 -8.61 8.58
C GLU A 303 -24.31 -9.23 8.02
N THR A 304 -23.89 -8.81 6.83
CA THR A 304 -22.62 -9.26 6.22
C THR A 304 -21.42 -8.83 7.06
N ILE A 305 -21.45 -7.61 7.61
CA ILE A 305 -20.40 -7.08 8.48
C ILE A 305 -20.32 -7.87 9.79
N ALA A 306 -21.46 -8.15 10.42
CA ALA A 306 -21.53 -8.96 11.64
C ALA A 306 -21.03 -10.40 11.42
N LEU A 307 -21.36 -11.00 10.27
CA LEU A 307 -20.86 -12.31 9.90
C LEU A 307 -19.33 -12.31 9.68
N ASN A 308 -18.81 -11.29 8.97
CA ASN A 308 -17.37 -11.12 8.79
C ASN A 308 -16.66 -10.99 10.14
N ARG A 309 -17.21 -10.18 11.06
CA ARG A 309 -16.71 -10.02 12.43
C ARG A 309 -16.65 -11.36 13.18
N LYS A 310 -17.74 -12.16 13.17
CA LYS A 310 -17.77 -13.50 13.80
C LYS A 310 -16.68 -14.41 13.22
N GLY A 311 -16.48 -14.38 11.90
CA GLY A 311 -15.42 -15.15 11.23
C GLY A 311 -14.02 -14.72 11.67
N GLN A 312 -13.74 -13.41 11.69
CA GLN A 312 -12.44 -12.90 12.13
C GLN A 312 -12.15 -13.25 13.60
N GLU A 313 -13.14 -13.14 14.50
CA GLU A 313 -12.96 -13.49 15.92
C GLU A 313 -12.52 -14.94 16.11
N GLN A 314 -13.12 -15.86 15.37
CA GLN A 314 -12.78 -17.27 15.45
C GLN A 314 -11.39 -17.55 14.86
N ILE A 315 -11.06 -16.95 13.73
CA ILE A 315 -9.74 -17.07 13.10
C ILE A 315 -8.67 -16.50 14.03
N PHE A 316 -8.84 -15.27 14.54
CA PHE A 316 -7.85 -14.62 15.39
C PHE A 316 -7.70 -15.35 16.72
N THR A 317 -8.76 -15.93 17.28
CA THR A 317 -8.66 -16.80 18.46
C THR A 317 -7.73 -17.99 18.20
N ILE A 318 -7.88 -18.67 17.06
CA ILE A 318 -6.99 -19.78 16.68
C ILE A 318 -5.54 -19.27 16.52
N VAL A 319 -5.34 -18.20 15.77
CA VAL A 319 -4.01 -17.62 15.49
C VAL A 319 -3.27 -17.23 16.78
N LYS A 320 -4.00 -16.72 17.78
CA LYS A 320 -3.44 -16.34 19.09
C LYS A 320 -3.13 -17.53 20.00
N GLN A 321 -3.85 -18.65 19.86
CA GLN A 321 -3.74 -19.80 20.76
C GLN A 321 -2.89 -20.94 20.17
N GLU A 322 -2.78 -21.03 18.86
CA GLU A 322 -2.07 -22.10 18.15
C GLU A 322 -0.81 -21.56 17.47
N SER A 323 0.34 -21.93 18.02
CA SER A 323 1.65 -21.54 17.52
C SER A 323 2.10 -22.38 16.32
N ASP A 324 1.58 -23.60 16.15
CA ASP A 324 1.94 -24.44 15.00
C ASP A 324 1.10 -24.05 13.77
N ASP A 325 1.77 -23.62 12.70
CA ASP A 325 1.12 -23.13 11.48
C ASP A 325 0.25 -24.18 10.81
N GLN A 326 0.70 -25.44 10.77
CA GLN A 326 -0.05 -26.52 10.10
C GLN A 326 -1.30 -26.89 10.88
N ILE A 327 -1.22 -26.87 12.22
CA ILE A 327 -2.37 -27.11 13.07
C ILE A 327 -3.34 -25.92 13.03
N ALA A 328 -2.82 -24.69 13.07
CA ALA A 328 -3.63 -23.48 12.97
C ALA A 328 -4.38 -23.41 11.64
N GLU A 329 -3.71 -23.69 10.52
CA GLU A 329 -4.30 -23.74 9.18
C GLU A 329 -5.47 -24.74 9.14
N LYS A 330 -5.27 -25.98 9.58
CA LYS A 330 -6.35 -27.00 9.62
C LYS A 330 -7.52 -26.58 10.50
N LYS A 331 -7.25 -25.95 11.65
CA LYS A 331 -8.31 -25.43 12.54
C LYS A 331 -9.09 -24.29 11.87
N ILE A 332 -8.40 -23.39 11.17
CA ILE A 332 -9.03 -22.29 10.42
C ILE A 332 -9.86 -22.84 9.27
N GLU A 333 -9.32 -23.75 8.45
CA GLU A 333 -10.06 -24.39 7.35
C GLU A 333 -11.31 -25.09 7.85
N LYS A 334 -11.21 -25.87 8.93
CA LYS A 334 -12.37 -26.48 9.57
C LYS A 334 -13.39 -25.43 9.97
N LYS A 335 -12.96 -24.32 10.57
CA LYS A 335 -13.86 -23.29 11.05
C LYS A 335 -14.55 -22.52 9.92
N ILE A 336 -13.81 -22.26 8.85
CA ILE A 336 -14.33 -21.70 7.60
C ILE A 336 -15.44 -22.61 7.04
N ASN A 337 -15.21 -23.92 6.97
CA ASN A 337 -16.21 -24.87 6.48
C ASN A 337 -17.46 -24.94 7.37
N GLU A 338 -17.30 -24.85 8.70
CA GLU A 338 -18.43 -24.78 9.63
C GLU A 338 -19.27 -23.51 9.41
N LEU A 339 -18.62 -22.35 9.27
CA LEU A 339 -19.31 -21.09 8.99
C LEU A 339 -20.05 -21.13 7.65
N LEU A 340 -19.46 -21.74 6.61
CA LEU A 340 -20.12 -21.97 5.32
C LEU A 340 -21.38 -22.83 5.42
N ALA A 341 -21.35 -23.84 6.27
CA ALA A 341 -22.48 -24.76 6.43
C ALA A 341 -23.71 -24.10 7.08
N GLU A 342 -23.50 -23.07 7.92
CA GLU A 342 -24.55 -22.31 8.60
C GLU A 342 -25.28 -21.31 7.68
N LEU A 343 -24.77 -21.06 6.46
CA LEU A 343 -25.27 -20.00 5.58
C LEU A 343 -26.33 -20.49 4.59
N PRO A 344 -27.33 -19.65 4.26
CA PRO A 344 -28.26 -19.93 3.15
C PRO A 344 -27.52 -20.10 1.82
N GLU A 345 -27.99 -21.01 0.95
CA GLU A 345 -27.36 -21.32 -0.35
C GLU A 345 -27.08 -20.08 -1.21
N GLU A 346 -27.97 -19.09 -1.18
CA GLU A 346 -27.84 -17.84 -1.92
C GLU A 346 -26.66 -16.98 -1.45
N GLN A 347 -26.26 -17.12 -0.17
CA GLN A 347 -25.11 -16.43 0.42
C GLN A 347 -23.80 -17.23 0.25
N LYS A 348 -23.87 -18.57 0.09
CA LYS A 348 -22.67 -19.42 -0.05
C LYS A 348 -21.79 -19.02 -1.22
N LYS A 349 -22.37 -18.69 -2.38
CA LYS A 349 -21.59 -18.31 -3.58
C LYS A 349 -20.82 -17.00 -3.43
N ALA A 350 -21.40 -16.01 -2.74
CA ALA A 350 -20.71 -14.75 -2.44
C ALA A 350 -19.57 -14.96 -1.43
N ILE A 351 -19.74 -15.94 -0.53
CA ILE A 351 -18.83 -16.20 0.58
C ILE A 351 -17.72 -17.19 0.21
N GLU A 352 -17.95 -18.15 -0.69
CA GLU A 352 -16.89 -19.00 -1.28
C GLU A 352 -15.76 -18.16 -1.87
N THR A 353 -16.10 -17.08 -2.58
CA THR A 353 -15.09 -16.16 -3.15
C THR A 353 -14.29 -15.46 -2.06
N VAL A 354 -14.94 -15.03 -0.97
CA VAL A 354 -14.27 -14.40 0.18
C VAL A 354 -13.36 -15.40 0.90
N LEU A 355 -13.77 -16.66 1.01
CA LEU A 355 -13.03 -17.69 1.73
C LEU A 355 -11.87 -18.27 0.92
N GLU A 356 -12.01 -18.41 -0.39
CA GLU A 356 -10.88 -18.72 -1.28
C GLU A 356 -9.84 -17.57 -1.25
N ALA A 357 -10.30 -16.31 -1.22
CA ALA A 357 -9.41 -15.19 -0.98
C ALA A 357 -8.71 -15.30 0.39
N GLN A 358 -9.40 -15.77 1.44
CA GLN A 358 -8.79 -16.00 2.76
C GLN A 358 -7.80 -17.17 2.78
N LYS A 359 -8.03 -18.27 2.05
CA LYS A 359 -7.04 -19.34 1.85
C LYS A 359 -5.78 -18.80 1.19
N GLY A 360 -5.94 -17.96 0.17
CA GLY A 360 -4.83 -17.22 -0.46
C GLY A 360 -4.08 -16.27 0.47
N GLN A 361 -4.67 -15.90 1.62
CA GLN A 361 -4.09 -15.06 2.66
C GLN A 361 -3.63 -15.83 3.90
N MET A 362 -3.77 -17.17 3.94
CA MET A 362 -3.45 -17.98 5.12
C MET A 362 -1.99 -17.78 5.58
N LYS A 363 -1.06 -17.77 4.62
CA LYS A 363 0.35 -17.50 4.88
C LYS A 363 0.59 -16.15 5.57
N ARG A 364 -0.22 -15.13 5.23
CA ARG A 364 -0.14 -13.81 5.87
C ARG A 364 -0.67 -13.86 7.29
N VAL A 365 -1.84 -14.47 7.50
CA VAL A 365 -2.51 -14.56 8.81
C VAL A 365 -1.71 -15.40 9.81
N LEU A 366 -0.97 -16.40 9.35
CA LEU A 366 -0.10 -17.23 10.20
C LEU A 366 1.31 -16.66 10.37
N SER A 367 1.66 -15.58 9.67
CA SER A 367 3.00 -15.00 9.74
C SER A 367 3.37 -14.54 11.15
N PRO A 368 4.67 -14.56 11.51
CA PRO A 368 5.14 -14.00 12.78
C PRO A 368 4.68 -12.56 13.00
N TRP A 369 4.75 -11.74 11.94
CA TRP A 369 4.25 -10.37 11.93
C TRP A 369 2.77 -10.29 12.33
N PHE A 370 1.90 -11.07 11.70
CA PHE A 370 0.46 -10.98 11.94
C PHE A 370 0.12 -11.41 13.37
N ARG A 371 0.70 -12.51 13.85
CA ARG A 371 0.54 -12.96 15.25
C ARG A 371 0.97 -11.89 16.24
N PHE A 372 2.10 -11.24 16.00
CA PHE A 372 2.57 -10.12 16.80
C PHE A 372 1.57 -8.96 16.75
N PHE A 373 1.19 -8.52 15.56
CA PHE A 373 0.34 -7.36 15.35
C PHE A 373 -1.03 -7.52 16.04
N VAL A 374 -1.70 -8.66 15.89
CA VAL A 374 -3.02 -8.88 16.49
C VAL A 374 -2.99 -8.99 18.02
N THR A 375 -1.83 -9.33 18.61
CA THR A 375 -1.67 -9.45 20.07
C THR A 375 -1.05 -8.22 20.73
N TYR A 376 -0.39 -7.37 19.96
CA TYR A 376 0.31 -6.20 20.50
C TYR A 376 -0.67 -5.11 20.96
N ASP A 377 -0.48 -4.65 22.20
CA ASP A 377 -1.13 -3.46 22.76
C ASP A 377 -0.15 -2.28 22.74
N PRO A 378 -0.43 -1.17 22.02
CA PRO A 378 0.45 0.00 21.98
C PRO A 378 0.43 0.83 23.27
N LYS A 379 -0.60 0.70 24.12
CA LYS A 379 -0.80 1.56 25.31
C LYS A 379 0.38 1.52 26.29
N PRO A 380 0.97 0.36 26.66
CA PRO A 380 2.11 0.31 27.57
C PRO A 380 3.36 1.04 27.04
N ALA A 381 3.59 1.01 25.73
CA ALA A 381 4.68 1.77 25.11
C ALA A 381 4.36 3.28 25.13
N LEU A 382 3.16 3.67 24.71
CA LEU A 382 2.69 5.06 24.72
C LEU A 382 2.77 5.70 26.11
N MET A 383 2.39 4.99 27.18
CA MET A 383 2.53 5.44 28.57
C MET A 383 3.99 5.73 28.98
N LYS A 384 4.96 5.07 28.34
CA LYS A 384 6.38 5.24 28.64
C LYS A 384 7.03 6.33 27.79
N VAL A 385 6.41 6.78 26.70
CA VAL A 385 6.95 7.85 25.84
C VAL A 385 7.09 9.16 26.63
N LYS A 386 8.30 9.70 26.67
CA LYS A 386 8.60 10.97 27.37
C LYS A 386 8.82 12.15 26.44
N CYS A 387 9.24 11.94 25.19
CA CYS A 387 9.42 13.01 24.21
C CYS A 387 8.07 13.63 23.79
N PRO A 388 8.07 14.81 23.15
CA PRO A 388 6.86 15.38 22.57
C PRO A 388 6.24 14.50 21.49
N VAL A 389 4.91 14.46 21.44
CA VAL A 389 4.14 13.62 20.50
C VAL A 389 3.16 14.47 19.69
N LEU A 390 3.15 14.32 18.37
CA LEU A 390 2.04 14.72 17.52
C LEU A 390 1.32 13.46 17.04
N ALA A 391 0.07 13.25 17.44
CA ALA A 391 -0.77 12.22 16.84
C ALA A 391 -1.81 12.87 15.94
N LEU A 392 -1.91 12.40 14.70
CA LEU A 392 -2.84 12.94 13.73
C LEU A 392 -3.45 11.84 12.86
N ASN A 393 -4.75 11.98 12.53
CA ASN A 393 -5.47 11.09 11.62
C ASN A 393 -6.35 11.93 10.69
N GLY A 394 -6.62 11.39 9.50
CA GLY A 394 -7.68 11.92 8.64
C GLY A 394 -9.07 11.56 9.17
N GLN A 395 -10.02 12.49 9.09
CA GLN A 395 -11.39 12.27 9.55
C GLN A 395 -12.09 11.10 8.83
N LYS A 396 -11.73 10.87 7.55
CA LYS A 396 -12.27 9.79 6.71
C LYS A 396 -11.35 8.58 6.68
N ASP A 397 -10.45 8.43 7.65
CA ASP A 397 -9.63 7.23 7.76
C ASP A 397 -10.50 6.03 8.16
N LEU A 398 -10.68 5.09 7.22
CA LEU A 398 -11.42 3.84 7.44
C LEU A 398 -10.51 2.68 7.89
N GLN A 399 -9.19 2.87 7.91
CA GLN A 399 -8.23 1.83 8.31
C GLN A 399 -7.81 1.99 9.77
N VAL A 400 -7.55 3.22 10.18
CA VAL A 400 -7.25 3.56 11.57
C VAL A 400 -8.20 4.68 12.00
N PRO A 401 -9.43 4.32 12.41
CA PRO A 401 -10.49 5.29 12.67
C PRO A 401 -10.07 6.34 13.69
N PRO A 402 -10.25 7.64 13.38
CA PRO A 402 -9.62 8.72 14.12
C PRO A 402 -10.14 8.82 15.56
N GLN A 403 -11.44 8.68 15.77
CA GLN A 403 -12.08 8.90 17.06
C GLN A 403 -11.55 7.94 18.13
N GLU A 404 -11.52 6.65 17.83
CA GLU A 404 -11.10 5.60 18.76
C GLU A 404 -9.59 5.65 19.00
N ASN A 405 -8.80 5.82 17.93
CA ASN A 405 -7.35 5.76 18.01
C ASN A 405 -6.74 7.00 18.66
N LEU A 406 -7.14 8.19 18.24
CA LEU A 406 -6.63 9.43 18.82
C LEU A 406 -6.99 9.53 20.31
N ARG A 407 -8.21 9.11 20.68
CA ARG A 407 -8.63 9.04 22.10
C ARG A 407 -7.78 8.05 22.90
N ALA A 408 -7.56 6.85 22.38
CA ALA A 408 -6.76 5.84 23.09
C ALA A 408 -5.29 6.27 23.24
N ILE A 409 -4.72 6.93 22.22
CA ILE A 409 -3.37 7.52 22.28
C ILE A 409 -3.32 8.62 23.35
N GLU A 410 -4.27 9.56 23.34
CA GLU A 410 -4.35 10.65 24.32
C GLU A 410 -4.44 10.11 25.76
N GLN A 411 -5.30 9.12 25.98
CA GLN A 411 -5.47 8.47 27.28
C GLN A 411 -4.19 7.80 27.76
N ALA A 412 -3.50 7.06 26.88
CA ALA A 412 -2.25 6.38 27.23
C ALA A 412 -1.13 7.39 27.55
N LEU A 413 -0.97 8.44 26.75
CA LEU A 413 0.03 9.50 26.99
C LEU A 413 -0.24 10.24 28.31
N THR A 414 -1.52 10.56 28.58
CA THR A 414 -1.96 11.20 29.82
C THR A 414 -1.69 10.30 31.03
N ALA A 415 -2.05 9.02 30.96
CA ALA A 415 -1.80 8.04 32.02
C ALA A 415 -0.29 7.82 32.25
N GLY A 416 0.52 7.95 31.20
CA GLY A 416 1.98 7.95 31.26
C GLY A 416 2.61 9.22 31.86
N GLY A 417 1.81 10.23 32.17
CA GLY A 417 2.24 11.53 32.66
C GLY A 417 2.91 12.43 31.62
N ASN A 418 2.83 12.08 30.33
CA ASN A 418 3.34 12.94 29.26
C ASN A 418 2.38 14.11 29.04
N LYS A 419 2.84 15.34 29.25
CA LYS A 419 2.05 16.57 29.04
C LYS A 419 2.39 17.27 27.72
N ARG A 420 3.31 16.72 26.93
CA ARG A 420 3.85 17.33 25.71
C ARG A 420 3.30 16.63 24.48
N PHE A 421 1.98 16.58 24.34
CA PHE A 421 1.36 15.98 23.17
C PHE A 421 0.39 16.92 22.48
N THR A 422 0.16 16.67 21.20
CA THR A 422 -0.83 17.36 20.37
C THR A 422 -1.61 16.30 19.60
N ILE A 423 -2.93 16.35 19.69
CA ILE A 423 -3.85 15.43 19.02
C ILE A 423 -4.60 16.21 17.93
N LYS A 424 -4.62 15.69 16.70
CA LYS A 424 -5.24 16.37 15.56
C LYS A 424 -6.00 15.41 14.64
N GLU A 425 -7.32 15.53 14.62
CA GLU A 425 -8.14 15.02 13.52
C GLU A 425 -8.15 16.08 12.40
N LEU A 426 -7.90 15.65 11.17
CA LEU A 426 -7.88 16.51 9.99
C LEU A 426 -9.12 16.28 9.12
N PRO A 427 -9.99 17.30 8.93
CA PRO A 427 -11.21 17.16 8.15
C PRO A 427 -10.97 16.65 6.73
N ASP A 428 -11.91 15.85 6.23
CA ASP A 428 -11.95 15.33 4.85
C ASP A 428 -10.75 14.47 4.37
N LEU A 429 -9.75 14.21 5.20
CA LEU A 429 -8.61 13.40 4.81
C LEU A 429 -8.83 11.91 5.06
N ASN A 430 -8.36 11.05 4.15
CA ASN A 430 -8.34 9.59 4.31
C ASN A 430 -7.08 9.11 5.07
N HIS A 431 -6.87 7.79 5.11
CA HIS A 431 -5.71 7.15 5.74
C HIS A 431 -4.36 7.68 5.23
N LEU A 432 -4.24 7.91 3.91
CA LEU A 432 -3.02 8.44 3.28
C LEU A 432 -2.90 9.97 3.39
N PHE A 433 -3.76 10.61 4.19
CA PHE A 433 -3.88 12.06 4.31
C PHE A 433 -4.23 12.78 2.99
N GLN A 434 -4.92 12.10 2.08
CA GLN A 434 -5.46 12.70 0.86
C GLN A 434 -6.86 13.22 1.10
N THR A 435 -7.21 14.35 0.49
CA THR A 435 -8.58 14.87 0.44
C THR A 435 -9.47 13.85 -0.27
N ALA A 436 -10.40 13.24 0.47
CA ALA A 436 -11.18 12.10 -0.02
C ALA A 436 -12.68 12.35 0.11
N ARG A 437 -13.49 11.65 -0.71
CA ARG A 437 -14.95 11.73 -0.61
C ARG A 437 -15.48 10.78 0.43
N THR A 438 -15.14 9.49 0.34
CA THR A 438 -15.63 8.44 1.24
C THR A 438 -14.58 7.94 2.22
N GLY A 439 -13.29 8.10 1.92
CA GLY A 439 -12.20 7.48 2.68
C GLY A 439 -11.85 6.06 2.24
N SER A 440 -12.64 5.47 1.34
CA SER A 440 -12.42 4.12 0.81
C SER A 440 -11.05 3.99 0.12
N PRO A 441 -10.29 2.91 0.36
CA PRO A 441 -9.07 2.61 -0.40
C PRO A 441 -9.26 2.53 -1.92
N THR A 442 -10.49 2.28 -2.38
CA THR A 442 -10.85 2.25 -3.81
C THR A 442 -10.68 3.61 -4.51
N GLU A 443 -10.63 4.71 -3.76
CA GLU A 443 -10.41 6.05 -4.30
C GLU A 443 -8.91 6.38 -4.49
N TYR A 444 -7.98 5.67 -3.84
CA TYR A 444 -6.57 6.08 -3.76
C TYR A 444 -5.95 6.34 -5.14
N SER A 445 -6.04 5.37 -6.05
CA SER A 445 -5.45 5.50 -7.40
C SER A 445 -6.05 6.65 -8.22
N LYS A 446 -7.32 7.00 -7.94
CA LYS A 446 -8.11 8.03 -8.65
C LYS A 446 -7.81 9.45 -8.16
N ILE A 447 -7.28 9.61 -6.94
CA ILE A 447 -6.92 10.90 -6.38
C ILE A 447 -5.55 11.33 -6.95
N GLU A 448 -5.42 12.58 -7.40
CA GLU A 448 -4.12 13.11 -7.86
C GLU A 448 -3.25 13.60 -6.69
N GLU A 449 -3.87 14.15 -5.64
CA GLU A 449 -3.21 14.55 -4.39
C GLU A 449 -2.57 13.33 -3.73
N THR A 450 -1.28 13.40 -3.44
CA THR A 450 -0.54 12.36 -2.71
C THR A 450 -0.63 12.56 -1.21
N MET A 451 -0.58 13.81 -0.74
CA MET A 451 -0.75 14.15 0.67
C MET A 451 -1.21 15.60 0.80
N SER A 452 -2.21 15.85 1.65
CA SER A 452 -2.80 17.18 1.82
C SER A 452 -1.74 18.22 2.24
N PRO A 453 -1.69 19.38 1.58
CA PRO A 453 -0.87 20.51 2.02
C PRO A 453 -1.13 20.92 3.48
N THR A 454 -2.35 20.73 3.99
CA THR A 454 -2.70 21.00 5.39
C THR A 454 -1.97 20.05 6.34
N ALA A 455 -1.92 18.76 6.02
CA ALA A 455 -1.19 17.77 6.81
C ALA A 455 0.33 18.04 6.75
N LEU A 456 0.87 18.25 5.56
CA LEU A 456 2.29 18.59 5.35
C LEU A 456 2.71 19.81 6.18
N LYS A 457 1.91 20.88 6.14
CA LYS A 457 2.16 22.11 6.90
C LYS A 457 2.09 21.87 8.40
N LEU A 458 1.06 21.18 8.89
CA LEU A 458 0.91 20.89 10.31
C LEU A 458 2.11 20.12 10.87
N ILE A 459 2.55 19.07 10.16
CA ILE A 459 3.69 18.24 10.57
C ILE A 459 4.96 19.10 10.61
N ALA A 460 5.25 19.83 9.53
CA ALA A 460 6.47 20.65 9.44
C ALA A 460 6.53 21.74 10.52
N ASP A 461 5.45 22.51 10.68
CA ASP A 461 5.39 23.61 11.65
C ASP A 461 5.51 23.08 13.09
N TRP A 462 4.88 21.93 13.37
CA TRP A 462 4.96 21.32 14.69
C TRP A 462 6.38 20.82 15.01
N ILE A 463 7.08 20.19 14.05
CA ILE A 463 8.46 19.74 14.20
C ILE A 463 9.40 20.92 14.40
N LEU A 464 9.26 21.98 13.59
CA LEU A 464 10.07 23.19 13.73
C LEU A 464 9.91 23.79 15.13
N LYS A 465 8.69 23.83 15.66
CA LYS A 465 8.44 24.28 17.04
C LYS A 465 9.11 23.41 18.11
N GLN A 466 9.29 22.11 17.88
CA GLN A 466 10.03 21.23 18.81
C GLN A 466 11.56 21.41 18.72
N THR A 467 12.04 21.95 17.59
CA THR A 467 13.45 22.00 17.23
C THR A 467 14.00 23.43 17.10
N GLU A 468 13.17 24.44 17.37
CA GLU A 468 13.62 25.81 17.62
C GLU A 468 14.71 25.81 18.69
N LYS A 469 15.81 26.52 18.43
CA LYS A 469 16.94 26.64 19.36
C LYS A 469 16.41 27.17 20.69
N ARG A 470 16.48 26.36 21.74
CA ARG A 470 16.34 26.81 23.12
C ARG A 470 17.61 27.48 23.59
#